data_AF-A0A5C3KPY5-F1
#
_entry.id   AF-A0A5C3KPY5-F1
#
_cell.length_a   1.000
_cell.length_b   1.000
_cell.length_c   1.000
_cell.angle_alpha   90.00
_cell.angle_beta   90.00
_cell.angle_gamma   90.00
#
_symmetry.space_group_name_H-M   'P 1'
#
loop_
_entity.id
_entity.type
_entity.pdbx_description
1 polymer ?
#
loop_
_entity_poly.entity_id
_entity_poly.type
_entity_poly.pdbx_seq_one_letter_code
_entity_poly.pdbx_strand_id
1 'polypeptide(L)' 'MSSKSQSKNEDQHVPPSNNSIYGPYGGWTGFMHSYGLKPWDNDDVEEAKAILAEMKKMDRLDWEEAQKNKNSK' A
#
# COMPACT_ATOMS: atom_id res chain seq x y z
N MET A 1 -28.16 23.07 8.38
CA MET A 1 -27.20 22.08 8.96
C MET A 1 -27.25 20.88 8.03
N SER A 2 -26.23 20.42 7.31
CA SER A 2 -24.79 20.51 7.46
C SER A 2 -24.18 20.38 6.06
N SER A 3 -23.52 21.43 5.58
CA SER A 3 -22.65 21.35 4.40
C SER A 3 -21.43 20.54 4.79
N LYS A 4 -21.21 19.36 4.19
CA LYS A 4 -19.90 18.70 4.24
C LYS A 4 -19.32 18.73 2.84
N SER A 5 -18.67 19.86 2.54
CA SER A 5 -17.64 19.96 1.52
C SER A 5 -16.63 18.84 1.67
N GLN A 6 -16.43 18.04 0.63
CA GLN A 6 -15.16 17.36 0.40
C GLN A 6 -14.84 17.40 -1.10
N SER A 7 -14.39 18.57 -1.55
CA SER A 7 -13.46 18.67 -2.66
C SER A 7 -12.13 18.06 -2.18
N LYS A 8 -11.67 16.98 -2.80
CA LYS A 8 -10.32 16.44 -2.61
C LYS A 8 -9.79 15.89 -3.94
N ASN A 9 -9.04 16.73 -4.63
CA ASN A 9 -7.92 16.44 -5.55
C ASN A 9 -8.00 15.11 -6.32
N GLU A 10 -8.54 15.15 -7.53
CA GLU A 10 -8.68 14.01 -8.45
C GLU A 10 -7.35 13.53 -9.07
N ASP A 11 -6.22 14.16 -8.72
CA ASP A 11 -4.90 13.90 -9.31
C ASP A 11 -3.85 13.41 -8.29
N GLN A 12 -4.25 13.03 -7.06
CA GLN A 12 -3.28 12.56 -6.06
C GLN A 12 -3.32 11.05 -5.86
N HIS A 13 -2.15 10.42 -6.00
CA HIS A 13 -1.92 9.01 -5.70
C HIS A 13 -2.37 8.66 -4.27
N VAL A 14 -3.36 7.78 -4.16
CA VAL A 14 -3.83 7.24 -2.88
C VAL A 14 -3.15 5.89 -2.66
N PRO A 15 -2.11 5.82 -1.80
CA PRO A 15 -1.42 4.56 -1.56
C PRO A 15 -2.38 3.53 -0.95
N PRO A 16 -2.23 2.24 -1.28
CA PRO A 16 -3.09 1.19 -0.77
C PRO A 16 -3.01 1.11 0.74
N SER A 17 -4.16 0.90 1.37
CA SER A 17 -4.22 0.58 2.80
C SER A 17 -3.48 -0.74 3.07
N ASN A 18 -2.92 -0.92 4.27
CA ASN A 18 -2.24 -2.19 4.60
C ASN A 18 -3.17 -3.39 4.37
N ASN A 19 -4.46 -3.24 4.70
CA ASN A 19 -5.48 -4.26 4.50
C ASN A 19 -5.69 -4.61 3.02
N SER A 20 -5.54 -3.65 2.13
CA SER A 20 -5.58 -3.94 0.69
C SER A 20 -4.37 -4.79 0.24
N ILE A 21 -3.21 -4.62 0.87
CA ILE A 21 -1.98 -5.33 0.52
C ILE A 21 -2.00 -6.78 1.03
N TYR A 22 -2.36 -6.99 2.31
CA TYR A 22 -2.41 -8.34 2.88
C TYR A 22 -3.78 -9.03 2.74
N GLY A 23 -4.80 -8.33 2.25
CA GLY A 23 -6.15 -8.88 2.01
C GLY A 23 -6.14 -10.13 1.12
N PRO A 24 -5.43 -10.13 -0.03
CA PRO A 24 -5.26 -11.31 -0.88
C PRO A 24 -4.58 -12.50 -0.20
N TYR A 25 -3.80 -12.25 0.85
CA TYR A 25 -3.08 -13.28 1.60
C TYR A 25 -3.91 -13.84 2.77
N GLY A 26 -5.16 -13.42 2.94
CA GLY A 26 -6.00 -13.83 4.07
C GLY A 26 -5.73 -13.05 5.36
N GLY A 27 -5.15 -11.86 5.27
CA GLY A 27 -4.84 -11.01 6.42
C GLY A 27 -3.35 -10.92 6.71
N TRP A 28 -3.01 -10.19 7.78
CA TRP A 28 -1.62 -9.97 8.19
C TRP A 28 -0.84 -11.28 8.46
N THR A 29 -1.48 -12.24 9.13
CA THR A 29 -0.84 -13.54 9.45
C THR A 29 -0.60 -14.38 8.21
N GLY A 30 -1.56 -14.43 7.29
CA GLY A 30 -1.39 -15.16 6.03
C GLY A 30 -0.37 -14.50 5.09
N PHE A 31 -0.29 -13.17 5.12
CA PHE A 31 0.80 -12.43 4.47
C PHE A 31 2.15 -12.86 5.05
N MET A 32 2.36 -12.71 6.36
CA MET A 32 3.62 -13.12 6.99
C MET A 32 4.00 -14.57 6.69
N HIS A 33 3.04 -15.48 6.78
CA HIS A 33 3.26 -16.90 6.50
C HIS A 33 3.67 -17.16 5.04
N SER A 34 3.14 -16.38 4.09
CA SER A 34 3.51 -16.48 2.66
C SER A 34 4.94 -16.02 2.38
N TYR A 35 5.51 -15.18 3.24
CA TYR A 35 6.91 -14.74 3.18
C TYR A 35 7.82 -15.54 4.13
N GLY A 36 7.30 -16.59 4.79
CA GLY A 36 8.06 -17.40 5.75
C GLY A 36 8.33 -16.72 7.10
N LEU A 37 7.63 -15.62 7.38
CA LEU A 37 7.81 -14.78 8.57
C LEU A 37 6.87 -15.25 9.70
N LYS A 38 7.37 -15.22 10.95
CA LYS A 38 6.59 -15.64 12.13
C LYS A 38 5.93 -14.42 12.79
N PRO A 39 4.59 -14.37 12.92
CA PRO A 39 3.89 -13.22 13.51
C PRO A 39 4.13 -13.02 15.01
N TRP A 40 4.76 -13.98 15.70
CA TRP A 40 5.15 -13.88 17.10
C TRP A 40 6.61 -13.47 17.30
N ASP A 41 7.41 -13.40 16.23
CA ASP A 41 8.79 -12.95 16.27
C ASP A 41 8.85 -11.46 15.89
N ASN A 42 9.44 -10.64 16.77
CA ASN A 42 9.43 -9.19 16.54
C ASN A 42 10.33 -8.80 15.35
N ASP A 43 11.41 -9.53 15.12
CA ASP A 43 12.34 -9.28 14.01
C ASP A 43 11.62 -9.52 12.66
N ASP A 44 10.93 -10.66 12.54
CA ASP A 44 10.10 -11.00 11.38
C ASP A 44 8.94 -10.01 11.18
N VAL A 45 8.36 -9.48 12.25
CA VAL A 45 7.31 -8.44 12.17
C VAL A 45 7.87 -7.13 11.61
N GLU A 46 9.11 -6.76 11.99
CA GLU A 46 9.78 -5.59 11.43
C GLU A 46 10.11 -5.79 9.94
N GLU A 47 10.58 -6.98 9.57
CA GLU A 47 10.80 -7.33 8.17
C GLU A 47 9.49 -7.27 7.35
N ALA A 48 8.41 -7.84 7.87
CA ALA A 48 7.09 -7.79 7.22
C ALA A 48 6.60 -6.34 7.02
N LYS A 49 6.86 -5.45 7.98
CA LYS A 49 6.54 -4.02 7.85
C LYS A 49 7.41 -3.33 6.80
N ALA A 50 8.69 -3.69 6.69
CA ALA A 50 9.59 -3.16 5.66
C ALA A 50 9.13 -3.58 4.26
N ILE A 51 8.71 -4.84 4.08
CA ILE A 51 8.13 -5.33 2.82
C ILE A 51 6.87 -4.53 2.47
N LEU A 52 5.95 -4.34 3.43
CA LEU A 52 4.75 -3.52 3.20
C LEU A 52 5.08 -2.07 2.79
N ALA A 53 6.12 -1.48 3.39
CA ALA A 53 6.56 -0.13 3.05
C ALA A 53 7.09 -0.07 1.62
N GLU A 54 7.89 -1.05 1.20
CA GLU A 54 8.42 -1.11 -0.17
C GLU A 54 7.31 -1.39 -1.20
N MET A 55 6.33 -2.25 -0.90
CA MET A 55 5.19 -2.49 -1.80
C MET A 55 4.39 -1.21 -2.06
N LYS A 56 4.15 -0.39 -1.03
CA LYS A 56 3.49 0.92 -1.20
C LYS A 56 4.33 1.90 -2.00
N LYS A 57 5.64 1.84 -1.85
CA LYS A 57 6.56 2.69 -2.60
C LYS A 57 6.58 2.29 -4.07
N MET A 58 6.58 1.00 -4.39
CA MET A 58 6.46 0.52 -5.78
C MET A 58 5.13 0.93 -6.43
N ASP A 59 4.01 0.80 -5.71
CA ASP A 59 2.70 1.25 -6.18
C ASP A 59 2.68 2.77 -6.52
N ARG A 60 3.38 3.58 -5.71
CA ARG A 60 3.58 5.00 -6.00
C ARG A 60 4.42 5.23 -7.25
N LEU A 61 5.55 4.55 -7.40
CA LEU A 61 6.45 4.72 -8.53
C LEU A 61 5.76 4.35 -9.86
N ASP A 62 4.99 3.27 -9.87
CA ASP A 62 4.17 2.87 -11.03
C ASP A 62 3.16 3.95 -11.41
N TRP A 63 2.46 4.51 -10.42
CA TRP A 63 1.53 5.61 -10.65
C TRP A 63 2.23 6.86 -11.21
N GLU A 64 3.39 7.24 -10.65
CA GLU A 64 4.17 8.40 -11.12
C GLU A 64 4.65 8.23 -12.57
N GLU A 65 5.09 7.02 -12.94
CA GLU A 65 5.50 6.69 -14.30
C GLU A 65 4.31 6.75 -15.28
N ALA A 66 3.16 6.22 -14.88
CA ALA A 66 1.93 6.28 -15.65
C ALA A 66 1.46 7.73 -15.89
N GLN A 67 1.61 8.62 -14.92
CA GLN A 67 1.29 10.05 -15.11
C GLN A 67 2.27 10.72 -16.06
N LYS A 68 3.59 10.47 -15.93
CA LYS A 68 4.60 11.03 -16.84
C LYS A 68 4.36 10.65 -18.30
N ASN A 69 3.97 9.40 -18.56
CA ASN A 69 3.66 8.95 -19.91
C ASN A 69 2.37 9.58 -20.49
N LYS A 70 1.36 9.84 -19.66
CA LYS A 70 0.12 10.52 -20.08
C LYS A 70 0.34 12.00 -20.39
N ASN A 71 1.21 12.68 -19.64
CA ASN A 71 1.43 14.12 -19.76
C ASN A 71 2.39 14.52 -20.90
N SER A 72 2.95 13.54 -21.62
CA SER A 72 3.90 13.73 -22.72
C SER A 72 3.30 13.43 -24.11
N LYS A 73 1.97 13.37 -24.24
CA LYS A 73 1.27 13.06 -25.50
C LYS A 73 0.41 14.22 -26.01
#